data_AF-A0A955INW6-F1
#
_entry.id   AF-A0A955INW6-F1
#
_cell.length_a   1.000
_cell.length_b   1.000
_cell.length_c   1.000
_cell.angle_alpha   90.00
_cell.angle_beta   90.00
_cell.angle_gamma   90.00
#
_symmetry.space_group_name_H-M   'P 1'
#
loop_
_entity.id
_entity.type
_entity.pdbx_description
1 polymer ?
#
loop_
_entity_poly.entity_id
_entity_poly.type
_entity_poly.pdbx_seq_one_letter_code
_entity_poly.pdbx_strand_id
1 'polypeptide(L)'
;PTRISPDGVALLCELGDTREANPFLRSPRVDVARAAAERLAPQAGALEDLLDAAQAQPALFDIALSALKAHLRTADGYQRAKALPAPSPERRTTALAEWAAGLTAPELLRAAQMESDTTARIDLLSAGVTPTRLADLLGSDPTVFGRREVVSELIRLRLAVGEPRAVLDVIEAIPDPEAASLFEYQRITALVMLNRLDEAAARHTELTPRLCDAWLDALAHCQEFEQGPQIAARIEALFAPTMTNAQRVRFDVMRTELPKAQATPLEDNPAPNDS
;
A
#
# COMPACT_ATOMS: atom_id res chain seq x y z
N PRO A 1 -21.77 30.55 27.53
CA PRO A 1 -21.06 30.35 26.24
C PRO A 1 -21.84 30.78 24.98
N THR A 2 -23.18 30.89 25.01
CA THR A 2 -24.02 31.12 23.81
C THR A 2 -23.86 32.47 23.11
N ARG A 3 -23.19 33.45 23.72
CA ARG A 3 -23.00 34.81 23.16
C ARG A 3 -21.60 35.10 22.64
N ILE A 4 -20.62 34.22 22.83
CA ILE A 4 -19.27 34.49 22.35
C ILE A 4 -19.20 34.34 20.83
N SER A 5 -18.52 35.27 20.16
CA SER A 5 -18.15 35.13 18.76
C SER A 5 -16.86 34.33 18.62
N PRO A 6 -16.54 33.79 17.43
CA PRO A 6 -15.21 33.25 17.12
C PRO A 6 -14.07 34.21 17.51
N ASP A 7 -14.19 35.49 17.14
CA ASP A 7 -13.22 36.54 17.51
C ASP A 7 -13.13 36.75 19.02
N GLY A 8 -14.24 36.58 19.74
CA GLY A 8 -14.27 36.62 21.20
C GLY A 8 -13.47 35.48 21.83
N VAL A 9 -13.50 34.28 21.24
CA VAL A 9 -12.65 33.15 21.68
C VAL A 9 -11.18 33.47 21.43
N ALA A 10 -10.85 34.01 20.26
CA ALA A 10 -9.49 34.44 19.93
C ALA A 10 -8.97 35.47 20.94
N LEU A 11 -9.77 36.51 21.24
CA LEU A 11 -9.41 37.55 22.18
C LEU A 11 -9.24 37.01 23.61
N LEU A 12 -10.10 36.08 24.05
CA LEU A 12 -9.93 35.42 25.35
C LEU A 12 -8.58 34.68 25.43
N CYS A 13 -8.21 33.93 24.39
CA CYS A 13 -6.92 33.24 24.37
C CYS A 13 -5.72 34.19 24.30
N GLU A 14 -5.87 35.36 23.69
CA GLU A 14 -4.80 36.37 23.58
C GLU A 14 -4.61 37.16 24.88
N LEU A 15 -5.68 37.37 25.66
CA LEU A 15 -5.65 38.10 26.92
C LEU A 15 -5.44 37.20 28.15
N GLY A 16 -5.75 35.91 28.05
CA GLY A 16 -5.74 34.94 29.15
C GLY A 16 -4.90 33.69 28.87
N ASP A 17 -5.20 32.59 29.58
CA ASP A 17 -4.62 31.27 29.28
C ASP A 17 -5.40 30.65 28.10
N THR A 18 -4.70 30.11 27.11
CA THR A 18 -5.34 29.42 25.98
C THR A 18 -6.22 28.24 26.43
N ARG A 19 -5.97 27.67 27.61
CA ARG A 19 -6.85 26.66 28.24
C ARG A 19 -8.27 27.17 28.49
N GLU A 20 -8.48 28.48 28.54
CA GLU A 20 -9.82 29.08 28.60
C GLU A 20 -10.66 28.77 27.34
N ALA A 21 -10.04 28.34 26.24
CA ALA A 21 -10.73 27.87 25.05
C ALA A 21 -11.42 26.50 25.22
N ASN A 22 -10.97 25.64 26.15
CA ASN A 22 -11.42 24.25 26.26
C ASN A 22 -12.95 24.10 26.34
N PRO A 23 -13.67 24.88 27.17
CA PRO A 23 -15.13 24.80 27.26
C PRO A 23 -15.84 25.08 25.93
N PHE A 24 -15.21 25.81 25.00
CA PHE A 24 -15.80 26.19 23.72
C PHE A 24 -15.66 25.10 22.64
N LEU A 25 -14.78 24.10 22.82
CA LEU A 25 -14.68 22.94 21.92
C LEU A 25 -16.01 22.17 21.79
N ARG A 26 -16.81 22.14 22.86
CA ARG A 26 -18.12 21.47 22.92
C ARG A 26 -19.28 22.38 22.54
N SER A 27 -18.99 23.58 22.02
CA SER A 27 -20.03 24.51 21.59
C SER A 27 -20.88 23.88 20.47
N PRO A 28 -22.23 24.01 20.50
CA PRO A 28 -23.08 23.57 19.40
C PRO A 28 -22.91 24.46 18.15
N ARG A 29 -22.29 25.63 18.31
CA ARG A 29 -21.92 26.54 17.24
C ARG A 29 -20.55 26.14 16.68
N VAL A 30 -20.56 25.53 15.49
CA VAL A 30 -19.37 24.98 14.81
C VAL A 30 -18.28 26.03 14.60
N ASP A 31 -18.65 27.27 14.25
CA ASP A 31 -17.73 28.40 14.09
C ASP A 31 -16.94 28.71 15.38
N VAL A 32 -17.62 28.68 16.53
CA VAL A 32 -17.02 28.89 17.85
C VAL A 32 -16.14 27.71 18.27
N ALA A 33 -16.62 26.47 18.05
CA ALA A 33 -15.85 25.26 18.35
C ALA A 33 -14.57 25.20 17.51
N ARG A 34 -14.65 25.59 16.23
CA ARG A 34 -13.51 25.66 15.32
C ARG A 34 -12.47 26.69 15.78
N ALA A 35 -12.90 27.90 16.14
CA ALA A 35 -12.00 28.92 16.66
C ALA A 35 -11.30 28.49 17.95
N ALA A 36 -12.01 27.80 18.85
CA ALA A 36 -11.41 27.22 20.05
C ALA A 36 -10.37 26.14 19.71
N ALA A 37 -10.72 25.24 18.79
CA ALA A 37 -9.84 24.17 18.32
C ALA A 37 -8.55 24.71 17.68
N GLU A 38 -8.64 25.75 16.84
CA GLU A 38 -7.48 26.38 16.20
C GLU A 38 -6.48 26.94 17.22
N ARG A 39 -6.98 27.50 18.33
CA ARG A 39 -6.12 28.04 19.40
C ARG A 39 -5.51 26.95 20.28
N LEU A 40 -6.22 25.84 20.49
CA LEU A 40 -5.75 24.72 21.30
C LEU A 40 -4.83 23.75 20.54
N ALA A 41 -4.97 23.63 19.22
CA ALA A 41 -4.22 22.68 18.39
C ALA A 41 -2.68 22.75 18.57
N PRO A 42 -2.04 23.92 18.76
CA PRO A 42 -0.60 23.99 19.03
C PRO A 42 -0.18 23.43 20.40
N GLN A 43 -1.13 23.15 21.31
CA GLN A 43 -0.85 22.74 22.68
C GLN A 43 -0.97 21.23 22.84
N ALA A 44 0.16 20.56 23.10
CA ALA A 44 0.18 19.10 23.30
C ALA A 44 -0.75 18.65 24.43
N GLY A 45 -0.87 19.44 25.51
CA GLY A 45 -1.74 19.13 26.64
C GLY A 45 -3.24 19.20 26.35
N ALA A 46 -3.65 19.82 25.23
CA ALA A 46 -5.06 19.92 24.82
C ALA A 46 -5.46 18.89 23.75
N LEU A 47 -4.54 18.00 23.35
CA LEU A 47 -4.77 17.05 22.26
C LEU A 47 -5.97 16.14 22.55
N GLU A 48 -6.06 15.57 23.74
CA GLU A 48 -7.14 14.65 24.11
C GLU A 48 -8.51 15.32 24.07
N ASP A 49 -8.64 16.53 24.66
CA ASP A 49 -9.87 17.31 24.64
C ASP A 49 -10.30 17.65 23.20
N LEU A 50 -9.34 17.94 22.32
CA LEU A 50 -9.58 18.24 20.91
C LEU A 50 -10.06 17.00 20.15
N LEU A 51 -9.49 15.82 20.40
CA LEU A 51 -9.93 14.58 19.75
C LEU A 51 -11.32 14.16 20.22
N ASP A 52 -11.61 14.27 21.50
CA ASP A 52 -12.95 14.03 22.04
C ASP A 52 -13.98 14.96 21.39
N ALA A 53 -13.63 16.24 21.19
CA ALA A 53 -14.49 17.19 20.50
C ALA A 53 -14.69 16.82 19.01
N ALA A 54 -13.61 16.44 18.32
CA ALA A 54 -13.68 16.01 16.92
C ALA A 54 -14.47 14.72 16.73
N GLN A 55 -14.50 13.83 17.73
CA GLN A 55 -15.35 12.64 17.72
C GLN A 55 -16.85 12.99 17.70
N ALA A 56 -17.23 14.09 18.35
CA ALA A 56 -18.62 14.57 18.35
C ALA A 56 -18.94 15.51 17.18
N GLN A 57 -17.93 16.18 16.62
CA GLN A 57 -18.09 17.21 15.58
C GLN A 57 -17.15 16.95 14.39
N PRO A 58 -17.64 16.34 13.30
CA PRO A 58 -16.82 16.03 12.12
C PRO A 58 -16.18 17.27 11.47
N ALA A 59 -16.76 18.46 11.66
CA ALA A 59 -16.20 19.71 11.17
C ALA A 59 -14.85 20.09 11.80
N LEU A 60 -14.46 19.47 12.92
CA LEU A 60 -13.17 19.69 13.58
C LEU A 60 -12.07 18.72 13.09
N PHE A 61 -12.40 17.79 12.20
CA PHE A 61 -11.49 16.73 11.72
C PHE A 61 -10.13 17.27 11.27
N ASP A 62 -10.10 18.28 10.39
CA ASP A 62 -8.84 18.78 9.83
C ASP A 62 -7.93 19.44 10.88
N ILE A 63 -8.51 20.07 11.90
CA ILE A 63 -7.76 20.70 13.00
C ILE A 63 -7.23 19.62 13.95
N ALA A 64 -8.06 18.65 14.31
CA ALA A 64 -7.64 17.50 15.12
C ALA A 64 -6.54 16.70 14.43
N LEU A 65 -6.67 16.48 13.11
CA LEU A 65 -5.64 15.85 12.30
C LEU A 65 -4.34 16.65 12.32
N SER A 66 -4.41 17.97 12.15
CA SER A 66 -3.23 18.84 12.19
C SER A 66 -2.54 18.81 13.56
N ALA A 67 -3.31 18.81 14.64
CA ALA A 67 -2.79 18.68 16.01
C ALA A 67 -2.13 17.31 16.23
N LEU A 68 -2.76 16.21 15.80
CA LEU A 68 -2.13 14.90 15.85
C LEU A 68 -0.82 14.88 15.03
N LYS A 69 -0.78 15.49 13.83
CA LYS A 69 0.44 15.51 12.99
C LYS A 69 1.57 16.28 13.68
N ALA A 70 1.24 17.31 14.47
CA ALA A 70 2.20 18.11 15.19
C ALA A 70 2.77 17.39 16.44
N HIS A 71 1.92 16.66 17.17
CA HIS A 71 2.28 16.13 18.50
C HIS A 71 2.46 14.61 18.54
N LEU A 72 1.89 13.86 17.59
CA LEU A 72 1.85 12.39 17.59
C LEU A 72 1.91 11.81 16.16
N ARG A 73 2.96 12.15 15.41
CA ARG A 73 3.19 11.62 14.05
C ARG A 73 3.75 10.19 14.04
N THR A 74 2.97 9.26 14.57
CA THR A 74 3.31 7.83 14.72
C THR A 74 2.19 6.95 14.15
N ALA A 75 2.40 5.64 14.12
CA ALA A 75 1.39 4.63 13.78
C ALA A 75 0.16 4.71 14.70
N ASP A 76 0.38 4.91 16.01
CA ASP A 76 -0.70 5.06 16.98
C ASP A 76 -1.51 6.34 16.68
N GLY A 77 -0.83 7.45 16.36
CA GLY A 77 -1.49 8.69 15.93
C GLY A 77 -2.29 8.54 14.64
N TYR A 78 -1.79 7.77 13.67
CA TYR A 78 -2.52 7.42 12.45
C TYR A 78 -3.81 6.64 12.76
N GLN A 79 -3.75 5.64 13.63
CA GLN A 79 -4.93 4.86 14.02
C GLN A 79 -5.97 5.71 14.73
N ARG A 80 -5.54 6.65 15.58
CA ARG A 80 -6.44 7.64 16.18
C ARG A 80 -7.09 8.52 15.12
N ALA A 81 -6.32 9.05 14.17
CA ALA A 81 -6.85 9.85 13.07
C ALA A 81 -7.87 9.08 12.22
N LYS A 82 -7.62 7.79 11.96
CA LYS A 82 -8.52 6.91 11.21
C LYS A 82 -9.86 6.68 11.90
N ALA A 83 -9.87 6.66 13.24
CA ALA A 83 -11.08 6.49 14.04
C ALA A 83 -11.96 7.76 14.11
N LEU A 84 -11.41 8.94 13.79
CA LEU A 84 -12.16 10.19 13.82
C LEU A 84 -13.19 10.25 12.68
N PRO A 85 -14.39 10.81 12.94
CA PRO A 85 -15.35 11.09 11.89
C PRO A 85 -14.88 12.28 11.06
N ALA A 86 -14.87 12.12 9.74
CA ALA A 86 -14.56 13.19 8.81
C ALA A 86 -15.86 13.79 8.22
N PRO A 87 -15.82 15.03 7.69
CA PRO A 87 -16.96 15.66 7.02
C PRO A 87 -17.46 14.86 5.81
N SER A 88 -16.57 14.14 5.13
CA SER A 88 -16.91 13.21 4.05
C SER A 88 -15.92 12.03 3.99
N PRO A 89 -16.32 10.88 3.42
CA PRO A 89 -15.42 9.74 3.20
C PRO A 89 -14.19 10.10 2.37
N GLU A 90 -14.36 10.90 1.31
CA GLU A 90 -13.29 11.32 0.40
C GLU A 90 -12.27 12.17 1.16
N ARG A 91 -12.73 13.10 2.00
CA ARG A 91 -11.83 13.92 2.82
C ARG A 91 -11.01 13.05 3.77
N ARG A 92 -11.62 12.04 4.38
CA ARG A 92 -10.91 11.07 5.24
C ARG A 92 -9.81 10.34 4.46
N THR A 93 -10.15 9.78 3.30
CA THR A 93 -9.21 9.01 2.48
C THR A 93 -8.01 9.87 2.07
N THR A 94 -8.25 11.08 1.54
CA THR A 94 -7.18 12.01 1.16
C THR A 94 -6.30 12.39 2.35
N ALA A 95 -6.91 12.75 3.48
CA ALA A 95 -6.19 13.15 4.69
C ALA A 95 -5.31 12.04 5.28
N LEU A 96 -5.81 10.80 5.28
CA LEU A 96 -5.05 9.63 5.76
C LEU A 96 -3.94 9.25 4.78
N ALA A 97 -4.15 9.36 3.46
CA ALA A 97 -3.10 9.15 2.48
C ALA A 97 -1.95 10.16 2.64
N GLU A 98 -2.29 11.45 2.80
CA GLU A 98 -1.30 12.50 3.11
C GLU A 98 -0.55 12.24 4.42
N TRP A 99 -1.25 11.68 5.43
CA TRP A 99 -0.62 11.28 6.67
C TRP A 99 0.39 10.16 6.47
N ALA A 100 -0.02 9.08 5.80
CA ALA A 100 0.82 7.92 5.52
C ALA A 100 2.07 8.30 4.70
N ALA A 101 1.90 9.17 3.70
CA ALA A 101 3.00 9.79 2.95
C ALA A 101 3.99 10.57 3.85
N GLY A 102 3.53 11.00 5.02
CA GLY A 102 4.32 11.70 6.01
C GLY A 102 4.99 10.82 7.08
N LEU A 103 4.62 9.55 7.23
CA LEU A 103 5.20 8.67 8.25
C LEU A 103 6.64 8.27 7.90
N THR A 104 7.45 8.03 8.93
CA THR A 104 8.75 7.35 8.76
C THR A 104 8.51 5.90 8.34
N ALA A 105 9.50 5.24 7.73
CA ALA A 105 9.33 3.85 7.30
C ALA A 105 8.95 2.88 8.42
N PRO A 106 9.58 2.92 9.63
CA PRO A 106 9.17 2.06 10.74
C PRO A 106 7.71 2.29 11.18
N GLU A 107 7.28 3.55 11.27
CA GLU A 107 5.91 3.89 11.66
C GLU A 107 4.89 3.54 10.58
N LEU A 108 5.25 3.66 9.31
CA LEU A 108 4.41 3.25 8.18
C LEU A 108 4.20 1.72 8.19
N LEU A 109 5.26 0.93 8.38
CA LEU A 109 5.16 -0.52 8.52
C LEU A 109 4.32 -0.92 9.74
N ARG A 110 4.57 -0.29 10.88
CA ARG A 110 3.79 -0.54 12.10
C ARG A 110 2.31 -0.21 11.87
N ALA A 111 2.00 0.92 11.23
CA ALA A 111 0.63 1.28 10.89
C ALA A 111 -0.02 0.24 9.96
N ALA A 112 0.71 -0.24 8.94
CA ALA A 112 0.24 -1.32 8.05
C ALA A 112 -0.01 -2.64 8.82
N GLN A 113 0.84 -2.99 9.78
CA GLN A 113 0.67 -4.22 10.58
C GLN A 113 -0.55 -4.16 11.52
N MET A 114 -0.95 -2.96 11.94
CA MET A 114 -2.16 -2.75 12.75
C MET A 114 -3.45 -2.84 11.93
N GLU A 115 -3.37 -2.76 10.60
CA GLU A 115 -4.52 -2.94 9.71
C GLU A 115 -4.87 -4.42 9.57
N SER A 116 -6.13 -4.78 9.77
CA SER A 116 -6.61 -6.15 9.55
C SER A 116 -6.92 -6.44 8.08
N ASP A 117 -7.40 -5.42 7.36
CA ASP A 117 -7.82 -5.52 5.97
C ASP A 117 -6.64 -5.38 5.00
N THR A 118 -6.50 -6.34 4.08
CA THR A 118 -5.38 -6.40 3.13
C THR A 118 -5.41 -5.22 2.15
N THR A 119 -6.60 -4.81 1.69
CA THR A 119 -6.72 -3.67 0.77
C THR A 119 -6.33 -2.37 1.46
N ALA A 120 -6.79 -2.13 2.69
CA ALA A 120 -6.39 -0.98 3.49
C ALA A 120 -4.88 -0.94 3.76
N ARG A 121 -4.23 -2.10 3.98
CA ARG A 121 -2.76 -2.17 4.07
C ARG A 121 -2.07 -1.72 2.79
N ILE A 122 -2.55 -2.21 1.65
CA ILE A 122 -2.01 -1.85 0.34
C ILE A 122 -2.17 -0.36 0.10
N ASP A 123 -3.34 0.21 0.38
CA ASP A 123 -3.60 1.65 0.20
C ASP A 123 -2.67 2.50 1.07
N LEU A 124 -2.52 2.12 2.34
CA LEU A 124 -1.65 2.81 3.30
C LEU A 124 -0.18 2.77 2.86
N LEU A 125 0.33 1.58 2.50
CA LEU A 125 1.71 1.43 2.02
C LEU A 125 1.91 2.14 0.68
N SER A 126 0.94 2.08 -0.24
CA SER A 126 0.99 2.76 -1.54
C SER A 126 1.07 4.28 -1.36
N ALA A 127 0.33 4.86 -0.41
CA ALA A 127 0.43 6.28 -0.09
C ALA A 127 1.81 6.67 0.46
N GLY A 128 2.47 5.75 1.17
CA GLY A 128 3.82 5.93 1.70
C GLY A 128 4.94 5.73 0.67
N VAL A 129 4.72 4.89 -0.35
CA VAL A 129 5.68 4.50 -1.40
C VAL A 129 5.38 5.27 -2.69
N THR A 130 5.76 6.54 -2.73
CA THR A 130 5.67 7.36 -3.94
C THR A 130 7.00 7.34 -4.72
N PRO A 131 7.00 7.62 -6.04
CA PRO A 131 8.23 7.69 -6.83
C PRO A 131 9.31 8.59 -6.21
N THR A 132 8.91 9.74 -5.66
CA THR A 132 9.81 10.68 -4.99
C THR A 132 10.44 10.09 -3.72
N ARG A 133 9.72 9.23 -2.99
CA ARG A 133 10.19 8.61 -1.74
C ARG A 133 10.92 7.30 -1.95
N LEU A 134 10.80 6.66 -3.11
CA LEU A 134 11.49 5.38 -3.39
C LEU A 134 13.00 5.50 -3.25
N ALA A 135 13.60 6.62 -3.69
CA ALA A 135 15.03 6.88 -3.50
C ALA A 135 15.41 6.91 -2.01
N ASP A 136 14.61 7.58 -1.18
CA ASP A 136 14.85 7.64 0.27
C ASP A 136 14.66 6.27 0.92
N LEU A 137 13.64 5.52 0.50
CA LEU A 137 13.31 4.19 1.04
C LEU A 137 14.32 3.10 0.66
N LEU A 138 15.00 3.26 -0.47
CA LEU A 138 15.94 2.27 -0.99
C LEU A 138 17.40 2.75 -0.97
N GLY A 139 17.65 3.94 -0.42
CA GLY A 139 18.98 4.52 -0.32
C GLY A 139 19.96 3.61 0.42
N SER A 140 21.24 3.76 0.10
CA SER A 140 22.32 2.85 0.48
C SER A 140 22.69 2.86 1.97
N ASP A 141 21.99 3.63 2.82
CA ASP A 141 22.29 3.70 4.24
C ASP A 141 21.69 2.50 4.99
N PRO A 142 22.50 1.50 5.38
CA PRO A 142 21.99 0.31 6.05
C PRO A 142 21.53 0.59 7.48
N THR A 143 21.82 1.77 8.04
CA THR A 143 21.45 2.11 9.42
C THR A 143 19.97 2.45 9.56
N VAL A 144 19.28 2.71 8.45
CA VAL A 144 17.86 3.07 8.50
C VAL A 144 16.97 1.84 8.34
N PHE A 145 16.72 1.20 9.47
CA PHE A 145 15.86 0.03 9.60
C PHE A 145 14.46 0.27 9.00
N GLY A 146 13.90 -0.76 8.36
CA GLY A 146 12.50 -0.79 7.93
C GLY A 146 12.19 -0.16 6.57
N ARG A 147 13.14 0.53 5.92
CA ARG A 147 12.83 1.24 4.67
C ARG A 147 12.59 0.30 3.49
N ARG A 148 13.47 -0.68 3.29
CA ARG A 148 13.32 -1.71 2.25
C ARG A 148 12.13 -2.63 2.54
N GLU A 149 11.87 -2.87 3.82
CA GLU A 149 10.77 -3.71 4.28
C GLU A 149 9.42 -3.11 3.89
N VAL A 150 9.24 -1.78 3.86
CA VAL A 150 8.02 -1.13 3.33
C VAL A 150 7.76 -1.56 1.89
N VAL A 151 8.76 -1.41 1.01
CA VAL A 151 8.62 -1.71 -0.42
C VAL A 151 8.42 -3.21 -0.63
N SER A 152 9.16 -4.03 0.11
CA SER A 152 9.05 -5.49 0.07
C SER A 152 7.65 -5.96 0.49
N GLU A 153 7.11 -5.38 1.55
CA GLU A 153 5.78 -5.71 2.07
C GLU A 153 4.68 -5.28 1.09
N LEU A 154 4.78 -4.08 0.50
CA LEU A 154 3.84 -3.64 -0.53
C LEU A 154 3.83 -4.58 -1.74
N ILE A 155 5.00 -4.94 -2.26
CA ILE A 155 5.14 -5.86 -3.40
C ILE A 155 4.54 -7.23 -3.04
N ARG A 156 4.86 -7.75 -1.85
CA ARG A 156 4.36 -9.05 -1.37
C ARG A 156 2.82 -9.07 -1.30
N LEU A 157 2.23 -8.02 -0.73
CA LEU A 157 0.77 -7.91 -0.62
C LEU A 157 0.11 -7.81 -2.00
N ARG A 158 0.66 -7.00 -2.91
CA ARG A 158 0.15 -6.87 -4.29
C ARG A 158 0.21 -8.19 -5.07
N LEU A 159 1.30 -8.96 -4.95
CA LEU A 159 1.36 -10.31 -5.52
C LEU A 159 0.29 -11.23 -4.92
N ALA A 160 0.12 -11.20 -3.59
CA ALA A 160 -0.85 -12.04 -2.90
C ALA A 160 -2.30 -11.77 -3.30
N VAL A 161 -2.65 -10.51 -3.63
CA VAL A 161 -3.99 -10.15 -4.12
C VAL A 161 -4.13 -10.23 -5.65
N GLY A 162 -3.12 -10.74 -6.36
CA GLY A 162 -3.20 -10.92 -7.81
C GLY A 162 -3.08 -9.62 -8.61
N GLU A 163 -2.31 -8.64 -8.12
CA GLU A 163 -2.02 -7.37 -8.82
C GLU A 163 -0.58 -7.32 -9.38
N PRO A 164 -0.17 -8.25 -10.28
CA PRO A 164 1.21 -8.32 -10.76
C PRO A 164 1.61 -7.09 -11.58
N ARG A 165 0.67 -6.40 -12.24
CA ARG A 165 0.97 -5.15 -12.96
C ARG A 165 1.45 -4.06 -11.99
N ALA A 166 0.74 -3.91 -10.89
CA ALA A 166 1.02 -2.91 -9.87
C ALA A 166 2.35 -3.19 -9.16
N VAL A 167 2.81 -4.45 -9.13
CA VAL A 167 4.16 -4.83 -8.67
C VAL A 167 5.23 -4.32 -9.62
N LEU A 168 5.05 -4.51 -10.93
CA LEU A 168 5.99 -4.02 -11.93
C LEU A 168 6.10 -2.50 -11.90
N ASP A 169 4.97 -1.79 -11.82
CA ASP A 169 4.98 -0.33 -11.77
C ASP A 169 5.78 0.21 -10.56
N VAL A 170 5.70 -0.45 -9.39
CA VAL A 170 6.51 -0.11 -8.20
C VAL A 170 7.99 -0.36 -8.45
N ILE A 171 8.33 -1.53 -9.01
CA ILE A 171 9.73 -1.92 -9.24
C ILE A 171 10.38 -1.05 -10.34
N GLU A 172 9.63 -0.67 -11.37
CA GLU A 172 10.08 0.20 -12.46
C GLU A 172 10.25 1.66 -12.01
N ALA A 173 9.53 2.09 -10.97
CA ALA A 173 9.69 3.40 -10.37
C ALA A 173 10.94 3.52 -9.46
N ILE A 174 11.67 2.42 -9.20
CA ILE A 174 12.91 2.44 -8.42
C ILE A 174 14.02 3.04 -9.30
N PRO A 175 14.61 4.19 -8.90
CA PRO A 175 15.56 4.90 -9.76
C PRO A 175 16.93 4.24 -9.85
N ASP A 176 17.34 3.50 -8.82
CA ASP A 176 18.62 2.79 -8.77
C ASP A 176 18.47 1.35 -9.29
N PRO A 177 19.16 0.97 -10.39
CA PRO A 177 19.10 -0.38 -10.92
C PRO A 177 19.59 -1.46 -9.94
N GLU A 178 20.57 -1.14 -9.08
CA GLU A 178 21.07 -2.10 -8.09
C GLU A 178 20.00 -2.37 -7.03
N ALA A 179 19.39 -1.33 -6.47
CA ALA A 179 18.24 -1.48 -5.58
C ALA A 179 17.06 -2.21 -6.25
N ALA A 180 16.77 -1.92 -7.53
CA ALA A 180 15.69 -2.58 -8.25
C ALA A 180 15.96 -4.09 -8.44
N SER A 181 17.22 -4.50 -8.62
CA SER A 181 17.63 -5.90 -8.77
C SER A 181 17.33 -6.74 -7.52
N LEU A 182 17.20 -6.11 -6.35
CA LEU A 182 16.82 -6.78 -5.10
C LEU A 182 15.41 -7.39 -5.15
N PHE A 183 14.58 -6.93 -6.09
CA PHE A 183 13.20 -7.37 -6.29
C PHE A 183 13.04 -8.23 -7.56
N GLU A 184 14.14 -8.75 -8.11
CA GLU A 184 14.06 -9.48 -9.39
C GLU A 184 13.18 -10.72 -9.29
N TYR A 185 13.22 -11.43 -8.16
CA TYR A 185 12.32 -12.56 -7.88
C TYR A 185 10.85 -12.18 -8.10
N GLN A 186 10.40 -11.10 -7.47
CA GLN A 186 9.03 -10.62 -7.56
C GLN A 186 8.71 -10.07 -8.95
N ARG A 187 9.68 -9.45 -9.62
CA ARG A 187 9.55 -9.00 -11.01
C ARG A 187 9.26 -10.17 -11.95
N ILE A 188 10.00 -11.27 -11.84
CA ILE A 188 9.78 -12.48 -12.64
C ILE A 188 8.42 -13.07 -12.34
N THR A 189 8.08 -13.23 -11.06
CA THR A 189 6.77 -13.77 -10.66
C THR A 189 5.64 -12.95 -11.28
N ALA A 190 5.72 -11.62 -11.20
CA ALA A 190 4.75 -10.72 -11.81
C ALA A 190 4.68 -10.83 -13.35
N LEU A 191 5.83 -10.89 -14.04
CA LEU A 191 5.88 -11.07 -15.49
C LEU A 191 5.24 -12.38 -15.94
N VAL A 192 5.51 -13.48 -15.22
CA VAL A 192 4.93 -14.80 -15.51
C VAL A 192 3.42 -14.79 -15.25
N MET A 193 2.96 -14.20 -14.15
CA MET A 193 1.52 -14.04 -13.88
C MET A 193 0.78 -13.25 -14.96
N LEU A 194 1.47 -12.29 -15.60
CA LEU A 194 0.98 -11.51 -16.74
C LEU A 194 1.13 -12.20 -18.10
N ASN A 195 1.53 -13.47 -18.13
CA ASN A 195 1.86 -14.24 -19.34
C ASN A 195 2.94 -13.59 -20.24
N ARG A 196 3.81 -12.75 -19.68
CA ARG A 196 4.96 -12.12 -20.38
C ARG A 196 6.19 -13.02 -20.30
N LEU A 197 6.03 -14.28 -20.75
CA LEU A 197 6.99 -15.36 -20.51
C LEU A 197 8.37 -15.13 -21.14
N ASP A 198 8.41 -14.52 -22.33
CA ASP A 198 9.66 -14.24 -23.01
C ASP A 198 10.44 -13.11 -22.34
N GLU A 199 9.74 -12.10 -21.83
CA GLU A 199 10.37 -11.05 -21.04
C GLU A 199 10.91 -11.60 -19.72
N ALA A 200 10.15 -12.46 -19.04
CA ALA A 200 10.62 -13.13 -17.83
C ALA A 200 11.87 -13.99 -18.11
N ALA A 201 11.92 -14.71 -19.23
CA ALA A 201 13.07 -15.53 -19.61
C ALA A 201 14.29 -14.66 -19.97
N ALA A 202 14.09 -13.53 -20.65
CA ALA A 202 15.16 -12.64 -21.09
C ALA A 202 15.89 -11.91 -19.93
N ARG A 203 15.30 -11.86 -18.73
CA ARG A 203 15.93 -11.24 -17.55
C ARG A 203 17.13 -12.01 -17.00
N HIS A 204 17.39 -13.23 -17.47
CA HIS A 204 18.41 -14.10 -16.90
C HIS A 204 19.40 -14.62 -17.93
N THR A 205 20.68 -14.44 -17.63
CA THR A 205 21.79 -15.08 -18.34
C THR A 205 22.02 -16.51 -17.85
N GLU A 206 21.69 -16.81 -16.58
CA GLU A 206 21.89 -18.13 -15.96
C GLU A 206 20.63 -18.62 -15.26
N LEU A 207 20.29 -19.90 -15.49
CA LEU A 207 19.14 -20.56 -14.87
C LEU A 207 19.52 -21.06 -13.48
N THR A 208 19.02 -20.40 -12.44
CA THR A 208 19.28 -20.76 -11.03
C THR A 208 18.08 -21.44 -10.38
N PRO A 209 18.27 -22.23 -9.30
CA PRO A 209 17.15 -22.81 -8.56
C PRO A 209 16.16 -21.76 -8.05
N ARG A 210 16.66 -20.62 -7.54
CA ARG A 210 15.83 -19.52 -7.07
C ARG A 210 14.95 -18.91 -8.17
N LEU A 211 15.44 -18.88 -9.40
CA LEU A 211 14.66 -18.44 -10.54
C LEU A 211 13.52 -19.42 -10.82
N CYS A 212 13.79 -20.73 -10.80
CA CYS A 212 12.75 -21.74 -10.95
C CYS A 212 11.64 -21.57 -9.89
N ASP A 213 11.99 -21.25 -8.64
CA ASP A 213 11.01 -21.01 -7.58
C ASP A 213 10.09 -19.82 -7.90
N ALA A 214 10.61 -18.72 -8.47
CA ALA A 214 9.81 -17.56 -8.87
C ALA A 214 8.74 -17.91 -9.93
N TRP A 215 9.10 -18.77 -10.88
CA TRP A 215 8.19 -19.27 -11.91
C TRP A 215 7.16 -20.25 -11.33
N LEU A 216 7.58 -21.13 -10.42
CA LEU A 216 6.68 -22.07 -9.75
C LEU A 216 5.67 -21.34 -8.85
N ASP A 217 6.09 -20.28 -8.17
CA ASP A 217 5.19 -19.40 -7.40
C ASP A 217 4.19 -18.72 -8.32
N ALA A 218 4.61 -18.19 -9.47
CA ALA A 218 3.69 -17.61 -10.44
C ALA A 218 2.70 -18.63 -10.99
N LEU A 219 3.13 -19.86 -11.29
CA LEU A 219 2.24 -20.93 -11.74
C LEU A 219 1.20 -21.27 -10.66
N ALA A 220 1.59 -21.31 -9.39
CA ALA A 220 0.66 -21.53 -8.28
C ALA A 220 -0.45 -20.45 -8.23
N HIS A 221 -0.11 -19.19 -8.50
CA HIS A 221 -1.09 -18.12 -8.61
C HIS A 221 -1.97 -18.20 -9.87
N CYS A 222 -1.52 -18.90 -10.91
CA CYS A 222 -2.20 -18.96 -12.20
C CYS A 222 -2.90 -20.31 -12.48
N GLN A 223 -3.04 -21.20 -11.49
CA GLN A 223 -3.58 -22.55 -11.71
C GLN A 223 -5.01 -22.55 -12.27
N GLU A 224 -5.82 -21.59 -11.87
CA GLU A 224 -7.24 -21.48 -12.30
C GLU A 224 -7.40 -20.69 -13.61
N PHE A 225 -6.32 -20.16 -14.17
CA PHE A 225 -6.36 -19.29 -15.34
C PHE A 225 -5.99 -20.06 -16.62
N GLU A 226 -6.51 -19.60 -17.76
CA GLU A 226 -6.31 -20.23 -19.07
C GLU A 226 -4.84 -20.35 -19.49
N GLN A 227 -3.99 -19.42 -19.04
CA GLN A 227 -2.55 -19.43 -19.33
C GLN A 227 -1.74 -20.46 -18.51
N GLY A 228 -2.32 -21.10 -17.49
CA GLY A 228 -1.62 -22.05 -16.61
C GLY A 228 -0.85 -23.14 -17.37
N PRO A 229 -1.47 -23.86 -18.34
CA PRO A 229 -0.78 -24.85 -19.16
C PRO A 229 0.41 -24.29 -19.97
N GLN A 230 0.29 -23.06 -20.49
CA GLN A 230 1.37 -22.41 -21.22
C GLN A 230 2.56 -22.09 -20.30
N ILE A 231 2.29 -21.58 -19.09
CA ILE A 231 3.31 -21.33 -18.07
C ILE A 231 4.00 -22.65 -17.70
N ALA A 232 3.25 -23.72 -17.45
CA ALA A 232 3.82 -25.01 -17.09
C ALA A 232 4.71 -25.61 -18.18
N ALA A 233 4.27 -25.55 -19.45
CA ALA A 233 5.10 -25.98 -20.58
C ALA A 233 6.40 -25.17 -20.68
N ARG A 234 6.34 -23.86 -20.43
CA ARG A 234 7.53 -22.99 -20.44
C ARG A 234 8.48 -23.33 -19.29
N ILE A 235 7.96 -23.61 -18.10
CA ILE A 235 8.74 -24.05 -16.95
C ILE A 235 9.47 -25.36 -17.25
N GLU A 236 8.77 -26.35 -17.82
CA GLU A 236 9.37 -27.63 -18.21
C GLU A 236 10.48 -27.43 -19.24
N ALA A 237 10.23 -26.64 -20.29
CA ALA A 237 11.22 -26.36 -21.32
C ALA A 237 12.49 -25.66 -20.79
N LEU A 238 12.34 -24.72 -19.85
CA LEU A 238 13.45 -23.93 -19.32
C LEU A 238 14.20 -24.67 -18.19
N PHE A 239 13.48 -25.24 -17.23
CA PHE A 239 14.06 -25.68 -15.96
C PHE A 239 14.12 -27.20 -15.78
N ALA A 240 13.54 -28.02 -16.66
CA ALA A 240 13.60 -29.48 -16.50
C ALA A 240 15.01 -30.05 -16.29
N PRO A 241 16.11 -29.52 -16.87
CA PRO A 241 17.45 -30.04 -16.59
C PRO A 241 18.01 -29.64 -15.21
N THR A 242 17.54 -28.54 -14.63
CA THR A 242 18.12 -27.89 -13.45
C THR A 242 17.24 -27.92 -12.21
N MET A 243 15.97 -28.34 -12.34
CA MET A 243 15.05 -28.52 -11.22
C MET A 243 15.61 -29.50 -10.20
N THR A 244 15.63 -29.05 -8.94
CA THR A 244 15.83 -29.94 -7.78
C THR A 244 14.68 -30.94 -7.65
N ASN A 245 14.88 -32.03 -6.89
CA ASN A 245 13.81 -32.99 -6.62
C ASN A 245 12.58 -32.34 -5.97
N ALA A 246 12.78 -31.40 -5.03
CA ALA A 246 11.68 -30.69 -4.38
C ALA A 246 10.88 -29.84 -5.37
N GLN A 247 11.56 -29.12 -6.26
CA GLN A 247 10.93 -28.31 -7.31
C GLN A 247 10.16 -29.17 -8.31
N ARG A 248 10.72 -30.32 -8.71
CA ARG A 248 10.06 -31.24 -9.63
C ARG A 248 8.78 -31.83 -9.05
N VAL A 249 8.84 -32.28 -7.80
CA VAL A 249 7.65 -32.77 -7.08
C VAL A 249 6.57 -31.68 -7.00
N ARG A 250 6.96 -30.45 -6.63
CA ARG A 250 6.04 -29.31 -6.59
C ARG A 250 5.42 -29.02 -7.97
N PHE A 251 6.24 -29.01 -9.01
CA PHE A 251 5.80 -28.79 -10.39
C PHE A 251 4.82 -29.85 -10.87
N ASP A 252 5.10 -31.13 -10.63
CA ASP A 252 4.25 -32.24 -11.05
C ASP A 252 2.87 -32.17 -10.37
N VAL A 253 2.80 -31.84 -9.07
CA VAL A 253 1.53 -31.63 -8.36
C VAL A 253 0.73 -30.51 -9.03
N MET A 254 1.34 -29.33 -9.21
CA MET A 254 0.64 -28.19 -9.81
C MET A 254 0.17 -28.50 -11.23
N ARG A 255 0.98 -29.21 -12.03
CA ARG A 255 0.64 -29.59 -13.40
C ARG A 255 -0.56 -30.54 -13.47
N THR A 256 -0.73 -31.44 -12.50
CA THR A 256 -1.90 -32.33 -12.44
C THR A 256 -3.20 -31.61 -12.11
N GLU A 257 -3.10 -30.48 -11.42
CA GLU A 257 -4.24 -29.65 -11.00
C GLU A 257 -4.67 -28.64 -12.08
N LEU A 258 -3.85 -28.43 -13.12
CA LEU A 258 -4.17 -27.49 -14.19
C LEU A 258 -5.42 -27.91 -14.97
N PRO A 259 -6.27 -26.95 -15.37
CA PRO A 259 -7.38 -27.23 -16.25
C PRO A 259 -6.85 -27.87 -17.53
N LYS A 260 -7.40 -29.04 -17.88
CA LYS A 260 -7.12 -29.67 -19.17
C LYS A 260 -7.54 -28.66 -20.23
N ALA A 261 -6.58 -28.14 -20.99
CA ALA A 261 -6.86 -27.22 -22.08
C ALA A 261 -7.98 -27.83 -22.94
N GLN A 262 -9.15 -27.19 -22.93
CA GLN A 262 -10.18 -27.54 -23.89
C GLN A 262 -9.56 -27.18 -25.23
N ALA A 263 -9.19 -28.19 -26.01
CA ALA A 263 -8.78 -28.00 -27.38
C ALA A 263 -10.00 -27.43 -28.10
N THR A 264 -10.12 -26.10 -28.16
CA THR A 264 -11.05 -25.44 -29.07
C THR A 264 -10.60 -25.90 -30.45
N PRO A 265 -11.37 -26.74 -31.15
CA PRO A 265 -11.02 -27.15 -32.50
C PRO A 265 -10.89 -25.86 -33.30
N LEU A 266 -9.75 -25.65 -33.96
CA LEU A 266 -9.68 -24.69 -35.05
C LEU A 266 -10.79 -25.09 -36.03
N GLU A 267 -11.89 -24.34 -36.05
CA GLU A 267 -12.89 -24.47 -37.10
C GLU A 267 -12.14 -24.29 -38.41
N ASP A 268 -12.11 -25.37 -39.20
CA ASP A 268 -11.65 -25.41 -40.58
C ASP A 268 -12.30 -24.24 -41.29
N ASN A 269 -11.51 -23.18 -41.53
CA ASN A 269 -11.92 -22.05 -42.33
C ASN A 269 -12.03 -22.60 -43.78
N PRO A 270 -13.24 -22.78 -44.34
CA PRO A 270 -13.35 -23.36 -45.67
C PRO A 270 -12.71 -22.39 -46.67
N ALA A 271 -11.82 -22.92 -47.50
CA ALA A 271 -11.10 -22.17 -48.51
C ALA A 271 -12.04 -21.27 -49.35
N PRO A 272 -11.58 -20.07 -49.77
CA PRO A 272 -12.38 -19.19 -50.60
C PRO A 272 -12.65 -19.89 -51.94
N ASN A 273 -13.92 -20.00 -52.28
CA ASN A 273 -14.38 -20.55 -53.55
C ASN A 273 -14.07 -19.50 -54.63
N ASP A 274 -13.11 -19.80 -55.51
CA ASP A 274 -12.83 -18.99 -56.69
C ASP A 274 -14.04 -19.05 -57.65
N SER A 275 -14.56 -17.88 -58.03
CA SER A 275 -15.54 -17.67 -59.11
C SER A 275 -15.05 -16.52 -59.98
#